data_AF-A0A452SBF3-F1
#
_entry.id   AF-A0A452SBF3-F1
#
_cell.length_a   1.000
_cell.length_b   1.000
_cell.length_c   1.000
_cell.angle_alpha   90.00
_cell.angle_beta   90.00
_cell.angle_gamma   90.00
#
_symmetry.space_group_name_H-M   'P 1'
#
loop_
_entity.id
_entity.type
_entity.pdbx_description
1 polymer ?
#
loop_
_entity_poly.entity_id
_entity_poly.type
_entity_poly.pdbx_seq_one_letter_code
_entity_poly.pdbx_strand_id
1 'polypeptide(L)' 'LLGILSPSNYWTAPSESHFPNQNQTRNCWQNHVDFHHCEKIMTDKGGGVSTCEWYQCVYKSLCPLSWVST' A
#
# COMPACT_ATOMS: atom_id res chain seq x y z
N LEU A 1 17.70 -9.50 -5.64
CA LEU A 1 16.36 -9.98 -5.22
C LEU A 1 15.92 -9.45 -3.84
N LEU A 2 16.84 -9.08 -2.94
CA LEU A 2 16.51 -8.50 -1.62
C LEU A 2 16.56 -6.95 -1.55
N GLY A 3 16.74 -6.26 -2.68
CA GLY A 3 16.99 -4.80 -2.73
C GLY A 3 15.77 -3.90 -2.93
N ILE A 4 14.56 -4.46 -3.07
CA ILE A 4 13.32 -3.71 -3.34
C ILE A 4 12.42 -3.71 -2.09
N LEU A 5 12.97 -3.86 -0.89
CA LEU A 5 12.21 -3.85 0.39
C LEU A 5 12.63 -2.71 1.35
N SER A 6 13.45 -1.75 0.91
CA SER A 6 13.86 -0.60 1.74
C SER A 6 12.90 0.58 1.56
N PRO A 7 12.18 1.03 2.61
CA PRO A 7 11.22 2.15 2.55
C PRO A 7 11.79 3.46 1.98
N SER A 8 13.11 3.62 2.05
CA SER A 8 13.82 4.87 1.72
C SER A 8 14.08 5.13 0.23
N ASN A 9 13.72 4.21 -0.70
CA ASN A 9 14.07 4.34 -2.13
C ASN A 9 12.90 4.11 -3.11
N TYR A 10 11.64 4.09 -2.66
CA TYR A 10 10.52 3.97 -3.60
C TYR A 10 10.10 5.33 -4.13
N TRP A 11 10.20 5.49 -5.45
CA TRP A 11 9.66 6.65 -6.16
C TRP A 11 8.17 6.52 -6.46
N THR A 12 7.69 5.29 -6.69
CA THR A 12 6.30 4.98 -7.07
C THR A 12 5.99 3.50 -6.83
N ALA A 13 4.72 3.11 -6.94
CA ALA A 13 4.30 1.71 -6.88
C ALA A 13 4.91 0.89 -8.03
N PRO A 14 5.49 -0.29 -7.77
CA PRO A 14 6.00 -1.16 -8.83
C PRO A 14 4.86 -1.84 -9.60
N SER A 15 5.19 -2.39 -10.77
CA SER A 15 4.30 -3.29 -11.51
C SER A 15 3.98 -4.53 -10.67
N GLU A 16 2.70 -4.84 -10.49
CA GLU A 16 2.23 -6.03 -9.78
C GLU A 16 1.63 -7.05 -10.74
N SER A 17 2.17 -8.27 -10.75
CA SER A 17 1.76 -9.36 -11.66
C SER A 17 0.31 -9.81 -11.47
N HIS A 18 -0.27 -9.62 -10.29
CA HIS A 18 -1.69 -9.91 -10.01
C HIS A 18 -2.63 -8.88 -10.65
N PHE A 19 -2.11 -7.68 -10.97
CA PHE A 19 -2.85 -6.60 -11.62
C PHE A 19 -2.17 -6.21 -12.94
N PRO A 20 -2.07 -7.12 -13.93
CA PRO A 20 -1.29 -6.89 -15.16
C PRO A 20 -2.02 -6.00 -16.18
N ASN A 21 -3.32 -5.75 -15.97
CA ASN A 21 -4.17 -5.05 -16.93
C ASN A 21 -4.13 -3.53 -16.73
N GLN A 22 -4.53 -2.77 -17.74
CA GLN A 22 -4.62 -1.30 -17.66
C GLN A 22 -5.57 -0.81 -16.54
N ASN A 23 -6.61 -1.58 -16.21
CA ASN A 23 -7.51 -1.25 -15.12
C ASN A 23 -6.88 -1.57 -13.76
N GLN A 24 -6.43 -0.53 -13.05
CA GLN A 24 -5.76 -0.62 -11.74
C GLN A 24 -6.69 -0.38 -10.54
N THR A 25 -8.01 -0.30 -10.74
CA THR A 25 -8.98 -0.02 -9.67
C THR A 25 -8.86 -1.00 -8.51
N ARG A 26 -8.71 -2.30 -8.81
CA ARG A 26 -8.57 -3.34 -7.78
C ARG A 26 -7.22 -3.27 -7.04
N ASN A 27 -6.15 -2.85 -7.72
CA ASN A 27 -4.84 -2.67 -7.11
C ASN A 27 -4.87 -1.57 -6.04
N CYS A 28 -5.42 -0.40 -6.40
CA CYS A 28 -5.67 0.70 -5.47
C CYS A 28 -6.52 0.23 -4.27
N TRP A 29 -7.68 -0.37 -4.54
CA TRP A 29 -8.60 -0.82 -3.49
C TRP A 29 -7.95 -1.82 -2.53
N GLN A 30 -7.26 -2.84 -3.07
CA GLN A 30 -6.63 -3.88 -2.27
C GLN A 30 -5.57 -3.28 -1.33
N ASN A 31 -4.67 -2.44 -1.84
CA ASN A 31 -3.64 -1.80 -1.00
C ASN A 31 -4.22 -0.82 0.03
N HIS A 32 -5.32 -0.12 -0.29
CA HIS A 32 -5.99 0.76 0.66
C HIS A 32 -6.59 -0.04 1.84
N VAL A 33 -7.30 -1.13 1.54
CA VAL A 33 -7.87 -2.02 2.56
C VAL A 33 -6.78 -2.71 3.37
N ASP A 34 -5.72 -3.20 2.72
CA ASP A 34 -4.61 -3.89 3.37
C ASP A 34 -3.86 -2.97 4.34
N PHE A 35 -3.69 -1.69 3.99
CA PHE A 35 -3.11 -0.71 4.92
C PHE A 35 -3.95 -0.58 6.19
N HIS A 36 -5.26 -0.29 6.08
CA HIS A 36 -6.10 -0.07 7.26
C HIS A 36 -6.33 -1.35 8.06
N HIS A 37 -6.34 -2.50 7.40
CA HIS A 37 -6.38 -3.79 8.08
C HIS A 37 -5.08 -4.05 8.86
N CYS A 38 -3.92 -3.81 8.25
CA CYS A 38 -2.62 -3.90 8.90
C CYS A 38 -2.51 -2.92 10.08
N GLU A 39 -2.89 -1.66 9.88
CA GLU A 39 -2.90 -0.61 10.90
C GLU A 39 -3.73 -1.02 12.11
N LYS A 40 -4.93 -1.55 11.88
CA LYS A 40 -5.79 -2.08 12.94
C LYS A 40 -5.13 -3.23 13.69
N ILE A 41 -4.62 -4.25 12.98
CA ILE A 41 -3.95 -5.40 13.60
C ILE A 41 -2.74 -4.95 14.43
N MET A 42 -1.94 -4.01 13.92
CA MET A 42 -0.75 -3.52 14.61
C MET A 42 -1.12 -2.71 15.84
N THR A 43 -2.16 -1.87 15.76
CA THR A 43 -2.68 -1.12 16.90
C THR A 43 -3.19 -2.06 18.00
N ASP A 44 -4.00 -3.07 17.65
CA ASP A 44 -4.54 -4.04 18.60
C ASP A 44 -3.44 -4.88 19.29
N LYS A 45 -2.32 -5.11 18.61
CA LYS A 45 -1.16 -5.85 19.13
C LYS A 45 -0.13 -4.98 19.85
N GLY A 46 -0.35 -3.65 19.94
CA GLY A 46 0.63 -2.72 20.49
C GLY A 46 1.92 -2.58 19.66
N GLY A 47 1.86 -2.94 18.38
CA GLY A 47 2.96 -2.81 17.42
C GLY A 47 2.98 -1.45 16.71
N GLY A 48 4.05 -1.18 15.96
CA GLY A 48 4.18 0.04 15.18
C GLY A 48 3.53 -0.05 13.80
N VAL A 49 2.87 1.03 13.36
CA VAL A 49 2.28 1.15 12.01
C VAL A 49 3.36 1.22 10.91
N SER A 50 4.63 1.42 11.27
CA SER A 50 5.76 1.41 10.32
C SER A 50 5.87 0.11 9.52
N THR A 51 5.42 -1.02 10.08
CA THR A 51 5.35 -2.31 9.35
C THR A 51 4.35 -2.28 8.17
N CYS A 52 3.38 -1.36 8.19
CA CYS A 52 2.34 -1.22 7.16
C CYS A 52 2.68 -0.15 6.10
N GLU A 53 3.82 0.53 6.22
CA GLU A 53 4.21 1.67 5.35
C GLU A 53 4.22 1.30 3.85
N TRP A 54 4.56 0.05 3.51
CA TRP A 54 4.54 -0.42 2.13
C TRP A 54 3.17 -0.20 1.47
N TYR A 55 2.10 -0.70 2.09
CA TYR A 55 0.75 -0.56 1.58
C TYR A 55 0.35 0.92 1.49
N GLN A 56 0.79 1.72 2.46
CA GLN A 56 0.54 3.17 2.47
C GLN A 56 1.14 3.87 1.26
N CYS A 57 2.40 3.58 0.95
CA CYS A 57 3.10 4.13 -0.21
C CYS A 57 2.41 3.70 -1.51
N VAL A 58 2.01 2.43 -1.63
CA VAL A 58 1.37 1.90 -2.84
C VAL A 58 0.00 2.52 -3.07
N TYR A 59 -0.92 2.50 -2.08
CA TYR A 59 -2.27 3.05 -2.33
C TYR A 59 -2.23 4.57 -2.53
N LYS A 60 -1.33 5.31 -1.86
CA LYS A 60 -1.18 6.75 -2.10
C LYS A 60 -0.62 7.06 -3.50
N SER A 61 0.13 6.14 -4.10
CA SER A 61 0.64 6.29 -5.47
C SER A 61 -0.41 5.95 -6.53
N LEU A 62 -1.35 5.05 -6.23
CA LEU A 62 -2.32 4.52 -7.20
C LEU A 62 -3.71 5.14 -7.10
N CYS A 63 -4.18 5.46 -5.90
CA CYS A 63 -5.55 5.87 -5.67
C CYS A 63 -5.76 7.37 -5.94
N PRO A 64 -6.85 7.76 -6.61
CA PRO A 64 -7.28 9.15 -6.66
C PRO A 64 -7.49 9.70 -5.25
N LEU A 65 -7.03 10.93 -4.99
CA LEU A 65 -7.19 11.57 -3.68
C LEU A 65 -8.67 11.65 -3.24
N SER A 66 -9.59 11.86 -4.19
CA SER A 66 -11.03 11.91 -3.92
C SER A 66 -11.62 10.58 -3.41
N TRP A 67 -10.91 9.46 -3.56
CA TRP A 67 -11.36 8.16 -3.05
C TRP A 67 -10.89 7.90 -1.62
N VAL A 68 -9.83 8.58 -1.17
CA VAL A 68 -9.15 8.32 0.11
C VAL A 68 -9.17 9.50 1.07
N SER A 69 -9.55 10.70 0.61
CA SER A 69 -9.77 11.85 1.48
C SER A 69 -10.95 11.56 2.41
N THR A 70 -10.70 11.53 3.72
CA THR A 70 -11.72 11.44 4.77
C THR A 70 -11.71 12.71 5.60
#